data_AF-A0A1Q8Z578-F1
#
_entry.id   AF-A0A1Q8Z578-F1
#
_cell.length_a   1.000
_cell.length_b   1.000
_cell.length_c   1.000
_cell.angle_alpha   90.00
_cell.angle_beta   90.00
_cell.angle_gamma   90.00
#
_symmetry.space_group_name_H-M   'P 1'
#
loop_
_entity.id
_entity.type
_entity.pdbx_description
1 polymer ?
#
loop_
_entity_poly.entity_id
_entity_poly.type
_entity_poly.pdbx_seq_one_letter_code
_entity_poly.pdbx_strand_id
1 'polypeptide(L)' 'MTFAEVLPAARRLSPLEKLKLIRILAEDLEVTEDISPLEPFKTYDLPTPYDCFGAGAVLMEALKQPNANQQ' A
#
# COMPACT_ATOMS: atom_id res chain seq x y z
N MET A 1 9.79 -6.24 22.91
CA MET A 1 8.32 -6.16 22.84
C MET A 1 7.81 -7.43 22.20
N THR A 2 6.79 -8.04 22.77
CA THR A 2 6.10 -9.20 22.20
C THR A 2 4.82 -8.76 21.49
N PHE A 3 4.35 -9.55 20.52
CA PHE A 3 3.08 -9.26 19.84
C PHE A 3 1.91 -9.12 20.83
N ALA A 4 1.92 -9.96 21.88
CA ALA A 4 0.92 -9.93 22.95
C ALA A 4 0.91 -8.60 23.73
N GLU A 5 2.06 -7.93 23.87
CA GLU A 5 2.16 -6.63 24.53
C GLU A 5 1.63 -5.48 23.66
N VAL A 6 1.75 -5.59 22.33
CA VAL A 6 1.37 -4.53 21.37
C VAL A 6 -0.11 -4.60 20.97
N LEU A 7 -0.69 -5.80 20.95
CA LEU A 7 -2.08 -6.02 20.52
C LEU A 7 -3.13 -5.16 21.26
N PRO A 8 -3.07 -4.96 22.59
CA PRO A 8 -4.01 -4.11 23.30
C PRO A 8 -3.92 -2.64 22.87
N ALA A 9 -2.71 -2.14 22.59
CA ALA A 9 -2.50 -0.77 22.11
C ALA A 9 -3.07 -0.58 20.70
N ALA A 10 -2.79 -1.52 19.79
CA ALA A 10 -3.33 -1.50 18.43
C ALA A 10 -4.88 -1.52 18.40
N ARG A 11 -5.51 -2.24 19.34
CA ARG A 11 -6.99 -2.29 19.46
C ARG A 11 -7.61 -0.95 19.87
N ARG A 12 -6.89 -0.13 20.65
CA ARG A 12 -7.35 1.17 21.16
C ARG A 12 -7.26 2.31 20.13
N LEU A 13 -6.55 2.10 19.02
CA LEU A 13 -6.45 3.07 17.95
C LEU A 13 -7.82 3.41 17.35
N SER A 14 -7.97 4.66 16.90
CA SER A 14 -9.11 5.08 16.09
C SER A 14 -9.14 4.34 14.75
N PRO A 15 -10.29 4.32 14.04
CA PRO A 15 -10.37 3.66 12.72
C PRO A 15 -9.32 4.16 11.72
N LEU A 16 -9.06 5.47 11.68
CA LEU A 16 -8.06 6.06 10.78
C LEU A 16 -6.64 5.63 11.14
N GLU A 17 -6.31 5.58 12.43
CA GLU A 17 -5.00 5.14 12.91
C GLU A 17 -4.77 3.64 12.67
N LYS A 18 -5.81 2.82 12.77
CA LYS A 18 -5.74 1.40 12.42
C LYS A 18 -5.40 1.21 10.95
N LEU A 19 -6.04 1.97 10.05
CA LEU A 19 -5.73 1.94 8.62
C LEU A 19 -4.27 2.36 8.35
N LYS A 20 -3.78 3.39 9.04
CA LYS A 20 -2.37 3.81 8.94
C LYS A 20 -1.42 2.70 9.42
N LEU A 21 -1.73 2.08 10.56
CA LEU A 21 -0.92 0.98 11.09
C LEU A 21 -0.88 -0.22 10.12
N ILE A 22 -2.02 -0.61 9.55
CA ILE A 22 -2.09 -1.70 8.56
C ILE A 22 -1.19 -1.38 7.36
N ARG A 23 -1.21 -0.14 6.88
CA ARG A 23 -0.40 0.29 5.74
C ARG A 23 1.10 0.22 6.04
N ILE A 24 1.54 0.72 7.19
CA ILE A 24 2.94 0.66 7.61
C ILE A 24 3.40 -0.80 7.71
N LEU A 25 2.58 -1.66 8.31
CA LEU A 25 2.91 -3.09 8.44
C LEU A 25 2.95 -3.82 7.08
N ALA A 26 2.09 -3.44 6.13
CA ALA A 26 2.15 -3.98 4.77
C ALA A 26 3.43 -3.53 4.04
N GLU A 27 3.78 -2.24 4.14
CA GLU A 27 5.01 -1.68 3.57
C GLU A 27 6.26 -2.37 4.15
N ASP A 28 6.32 -2.59 5.48
CA ASP A 28 7.43 -3.28 6.14
C ASP A 28 7.60 -4.74 5.64
N LEU A 29 6.49 -5.42 5.29
CA LEU A 29 6.53 -6.77 4.73
C LEU A 29 7.04 -6.79 3.28
N GLU A 30 6.67 -5.79 2.48
CA GLU A 30 7.13 -5.65 1.09
C GLU A 30 8.62 -5.28 1.00
N VAL A 31 9.13 -4.48 1.95
CA VAL A 31 10.56 -4.10 1.99
C VAL A 31 11.48 -5.29 2.24
N THR A 32 10.98 -6.36 2.86
CA THR A 32 11.76 -7.59 3.09
C THR A 32 11.82 -8.54 1.90
N GLU A 33 11.03 -8.33 0.85
CA GLU A 33 11.12 -9.13 -0.37
C GLU A 33 12.20 -8.56 -1.31
N ASP A 34 13.05 -9.44 -1.85
CA ASP A 34 13.95 -9.07 -2.95
C ASP A 34 13.10 -8.76 -4.17
N ILE A 35 12.78 -7.48 -4.36
CA ILE A 35 12.00 -6.95 -5.48
C ILE A 35 12.83 -7.10 -6.76
N SER A 36 12.88 -8.32 -7.26
CA SER A 36 13.36 -8.65 -8.59
C SER A 36 12.47 -7.95 -9.63
N PRO A 37 13.04 -7.55 -10.78
CA PRO A 37 12.23 -6.99 -11.86
C PRO A 37 11.13 -7.97 -12.27
N LEU A 38 9.98 -7.41 -12.69
CA LEU A 38 8.84 -8.19 -13.17
C LEU A 38 9.31 -9.19 -14.24
N GLU A 39 8.99 -10.46 -14.04
CA GLU A 39 9.40 -11.52 -14.94
C GLU A 39 8.61 -11.40 -16.26
N PRO A 40 9.28 -11.50 -17.43
CA PRO A 40 8.58 -11.50 -18.70
C PRO A 40 7.50 -12.60 -18.74
N PHE A 41 6.30 -12.24 -19.22
CA PHE A 41 5.16 -13.13 -19.37
C PHE A 41 4.57 -13.71 -18.07
N LYS A 42 4.96 -13.18 -16.89
CA LYS A 42 4.32 -13.53 -15.63
C LYS A 42 3.09 -12.65 -15.37
N THR A 43 2.00 -13.30 -14.99
CA THR A 43 0.80 -12.63 -14.49
C THR A 43 0.97 -12.39 -12.99
N TYR A 44 0.80 -11.14 -12.57
CA TYR A 44 0.83 -10.73 -11.17
C TYR A 44 -0.58 -10.35 -10.74
N ASP A 45 -1.11 -11.04 -9.73
CA ASP A 45 -2.39 -10.70 -9.13
C ASP A 45 -2.19 -9.51 -8.20
N LEU A 46 -2.56 -8.32 -8.66
CA LEU A 46 -2.53 -7.12 -7.83
C LEU A 46 -3.82 -7.06 -7.01
N PRO A 47 -3.76 -7.12 -5.66
CA PRO A 47 -4.94 -6.92 -4.84
C PRO A 47 -5.42 -5.48 -5.04
N THR A 48 -6.51 -5.32 -5.79
CA THR A 48 -7.22 -4.05 -5.84
C THR A 48 -8.14 -3.97 -4.63
N PRO A 49 -8.25 -2.82 -3.95
CA PRO A 49 -9.24 -2.67 -2.92
C PRO A 49 -10.64 -2.88 -3.52
N TYR A 50 -11.54 -3.48 -2.75
CA TYR A 50 -12.92 -3.72 -3.16
C TYR A 50 -13.60 -2.41 -3.61
N ASP A 51 -14.38 -2.46 -4.69
CA ASP A 51 -15.07 -1.32 -5.31
C ASP A 51 -14.18 -0.16 -5.83
N CYS A 52 -12.87 -0.37 -6.02
CA CYS A 52 -11.99 0.62 -6.66
C CYS A 52 -12.09 0.66 -8.19
N PHE A 53 -13.31 0.60 -8.74
CA PHE A 53 -13.55 0.76 -10.18
C PHE A 53 -13.06 2.13 -10.66
N GLY A 54 -12.36 2.16 -11.78
CA GLY A 54 -11.89 3.42 -12.38
C GLY A 54 -10.71 4.09 -11.66
N ALA A 55 -10.23 3.57 -10.52
CA ALA A 55 -9.05 4.09 -9.83
C ALA A 55 -7.81 4.10 -10.76
N GLY A 56 -7.66 3.07 -11.60
CA GLY A 56 -6.63 3.03 -12.62
C GLY A 56 -6.73 4.15 -13.65
N ALA A 57 -7.94 4.51 -14.07
CA ALA A 57 -8.16 5.63 -15.00
C ALA A 57 -7.79 6.97 -14.35
N VAL A 58 -8.21 7.19 -13.09
CA VAL A 58 -7.86 8.39 -12.31
C VAL A 58 -6.33 8.51 -12.13
N LEU A 59 -5.66 7.39 -11.83
CA LEU A 59 -4.20 7.37 -11.71
C LEU A 59 -3.52 7.73 -13.04
N MET A 60 -3.98 7.16 -14.16
CA MET A 60 -3.42 7.47 -15.48
C MET A 60 -3.61 8.93 -15.86
N GLU A 61 -4.73 9.56 -15.53
CA GLU A 61 -4.94 10.99 -15.77
C GLU A 61 -4.03 11.86 -14.88
N ALA A 62 -3.82 11.47 -13.62
CA ALA A 62 -2.89 12.17 -12.73
C ALA A 62 -1.44 12.09 -13.23
N LEU A 63 -1.01 10.92 -13.74
CA LEU A 63 0.35 10.72 -14.27
C LEU A 63 0.62 11.42 -15.60
N LYS A 64 -0.42 11.70 -16.39
CA LYS A 64 -0.31 12.52 -17.61
C LYS A 64 -0.08 14.00 -17.30
N GLN A 65 -0.33 14.45 -16.07
CA GLN A 65 -0.03 15.81 -15.67
C GLN A 65 1.49 15.94 -15.56
N PRO A 66 2.14 16.85 -16.32
CA PRO A 66 3.56 17.09 -16.16
C PRO A 66 3.82 17.53 -14.71
N ASN A 67 4.88 16.99 -14.09
CA ASN A 67 5.30 17.36 -12.73
C ASN A 67 5.42 18.88 -12.62
N ALA A 68 4.38 19.55 -12.11
CA ALA A 68 4.36 21.01 -12.02
C ALA A 68 5.30 21.54 -10.93
N ASN A 69 5.89 20.68 -10.09
CA ASN A 69 6.82 21.08 -9.04
C ASN A 69 8.07 20.16 -9.03
N GLN A 70 9.02 20.47 -9.91
CA GLN A 70 10.44 20.35 -9.60
C GLN A 70 11.07 21.74 -9.76
N GLN A 71 11.03 22.53 -8.69
CA GLN A 71 11.90 23.68 -8.46
C GLN A 71 12.35 23.65 -7.00
#